data_AF-A0A914K6K1-F1
#
_entry.id   AF-A0A914K6K1-F1
#
_cell.length_a   1.000
_cell.length_b   1.000
_cell.length_c   1.000
_cell.angle_alpha   90.00
_cell.angle_beta   90.00
_cell.angle_gamma   90.00
#
_symmetry.space_group_name_H-M   'P 1'
#
loop_
_entity.id
_entity.type
_entity.pdbx_description
1 polymer ?
#
loop_
_entity_poly.entity_id
_entity_poly.type
_entity_poly.pdbx_seq_one_letter_code
_entity_poly.pdbx_strand_id
1 'polypeptide(L)'
;MFKIDFFQYQAYVEGLGMIALLVEACLGLPQLIRNFRRKSTSGMSVKMVLMWLMGDVGKTIYFVVRQNPAQFYICSSLQITIDILILLQVYFYGKQKIERIPTSDLDPSEFSKPTV
;
A
#
# COMPACT_ATOMS: atom_id res chain seq x y z
N MET A 1 -2.97 -21.54 -39.84
CA MET A 1 -3.59 -22.21 -38.68
C MET A 1 -2.82 -21.89 -37.40
N PHE A 2 -1.59 -22.38 -37.19
CA PHE A 2 -0.78 -22.14 -35.97
C PHE A 2 -0.57 -20.69 -35.50
N LYS A 3 -0.59 -19.68 -36.40
CA LYS A 3 -0.44 -18.27 -36.00
C LYS A 3 -1.66 -17.74 -35.22
N ILE A 4 -2.86 -18.21 -35.55
CA ILE A 4 -4.11 -17.72 -34.93
C ILE A 4 -4.18 -18.14 -33.46
N ASP A 5 -3.77 -19.36 -33.14
CA ASP A 5 -3.74 -19.89 -31.77
C ASP A 5 -2.72 -19.14 -30.89
N PHE A 6 -1.56 -18.77 -31.45
CA PHE A 6 -0.55 -18.01 -30.72
C PHE A 6 -1.00 -16.59 -30.39
N PHE A 7 -1.69 -15.91 -31.33
CA PHE A 7 -2.26 -14.58 -31.08
C PHE A 7 -3.39 -14.62 -30.05
N GLN A 8 -4.26 -15.64 -30.09
CA GLN A 8 -5.32 -15.84 -29.08
C GLN A 8 -4.73 -16.11 -27.70
N TYR A 9 -3.69 -16.93 -27.61
CA TYR A 9 -3.00 -17.24 -26.36
C TYR A 9 -2.35 -15.99 -25.72
N GLN A 10 -1.66 -15.19 -26.53
CA GLN A 10 -1.01 -13.98 -26.03
C GLN A 10 -2.01 -12.94 -25.52
N ALA A 11 -3.08 -12.68 -26.28
CA ALA A 11 -4.16 -11.79 -25.88
C ALA A 11 -4.89 -12.28 -24.61
N TYR A 12 -5.05 -13.60 -24.46
CA TYR A 12 -5.64 -14.20 -23.26
C TYR A 12 -4.78 -13.97 -22.01
N VAL A 13 -3.47 -14.23 -22.10
CA VAL A 13 -2.52 -14.01 -20.99
C VAL A 13 -2.45 -12.53 -20.61
N GLU A 14 -2.42 -11.64 -21.60
CA GLU A 14 -2.44 -10.19 -21.38
C GLU A 14 -3.74 -9.71 -20.71
N GLY A 15 -4.89 -10.20 -21.18
CA GLY A 15 -6.20 -9.88 -20.60
C GLY A 15 -6.34 -10.35 -19.15
N LEU A 16 -5.92 -11.60 -18.87
CA LEU A 16 -5.89 -12.11 -17.49
C LEU A 16 -4.96 -11.29 -16.60
N GLY A 17 -3.80 -10.90 -17.11
CA GLY A 17 -2.85 -10.05 -16.40
C GLY A 17 -3.44 -8.69 -16.03
N MET A 18 -4.16 -8.04 -16.96
CA MET A 18 -4.85 -6.79 -16.67
C MET A 18 -5.93 -6.95 -15.61
N ILE A 19 -6.79 -7.99 -15.71
CA ILE A 19 -7.85 -8.23 -14.72
C ILE A 19 -7.24 -8.48 -13.35
N ALA A 20 -6.19 -9.30 -13.26
CA ALA A 20 -5.51 -9.58 -12.00
C ALA A 20 -4.96 -8.30 -11.34
N LEU A 21 -4.29 -7.45 -12.11
CA LEU A 21 -3.75 -6.19 -11.60
C LEU A 21 -4.85 -5.18 -11.21
N LEU A 22 -5.96 -5.16 -11.93
CA LEU A 22 -7.11 -4.33 -11.57
C LEU A 22 -7.76 -4.79 -10.27
N VAL A 23 -7.92 -6.10 -10.06
CA VAL A 23 -8.43 -6.65 -8.81
C VAL A 23 -7.52 -6.28 -7.65
N GLU A 24 -6.19 -6.40 -7.83
CA GLU A 24 -5.20 -6.03 -6.83
C GLU A 24 -5.25 -4.52 -6.50
N ALA A 25 -5.36 -3.64 -7.49
CA ALA A 25 -5.54 -2.20 -7.27
C ALA A 25 -6.86 -1.90 -6.51
N CYS A 26 -7.93 -2.63 -6.83
CA CYS A 26 -9.22 -2.53 -6.14
C CYS A 26 -9.15 -3.00 -4.68
N LEU A 27 -8.14 -3.76 -4.24
CA LEU A 27 -7.97 -4.12 -2.83
C LEU A 27 -7.47 -2.95 -1.98
N GLY A 28 -6.60 -2.09 -2.54
CA GLY A 28 -6.09 -0.91 -1.85
C GLY A 28 -7.13 0.21 -1.70
N LEU A 29 -8.01 0.37 -2.69
CA LEU A 29 -9.05 1.40 -2.73
C LEU A 29 -10.03 1.43 -1.51
N PRO A 30 -10.69 0.33 -1.11
CA PRO A 30 -11.62 0.34 0.01
C PRO A 30 -10.89 0.66 1.32
N GLN A 31 -9.62 0.27 1.43
CA GLN A 31 -8.80 0.57 2.59
C GLN A 31 -8.43 2.06 2.64
N LEU A 32 -8.11 2.66 1.49
CA LEU A 32 -7.90 4.10 1.35
C LEU A 32 -9.15 4.89 1.75
N ILE A 33 -10.32 4.53 1.20
CA ILE A 33 -11.61 5.18 1.51
C ILE A 33 -11.94 5.06 3.00
N ARG A 34 -11.72 3.89 3.61
CA ARG A 34 -11.98 3.66 5.02
C ARG A 34 -11.07 4.51 5.92
N ASN A 35 -9.80 4.65 5.56
CA ASN A 35 -8.87 5.55 6.24
C ASN A 35 -9.32 7.02 6.16
N PHE A 36 -9.68 7.48 4.96
CA PHE A 36 -10.21 8.84 4.74
C PHE A 36 -11.46 9.11 5.59
N ARG A 37 -12.40 8.16 5.63
CA ARG A 37 -13.67 8.33 6.36
C ARG A 37 -13.47 8.33 7.88
N ARG A 38 -12.53 7.54 8.40
CA ARG A 38 -12.28 7.47 9.85
C ARG A 38 -11.38 8.58 10.37
N LYS A 39 -10.60 9.26 9.50
CA LYS A 39 -9.56 10.24 9.88
C LYS A 39 -8.63 9.74 11.01
N SER A 40 -8.51 8.42 11.12
CA SER A 40 -7.78 7.74 12.19
C SER A 40 -7.42 6.37 11.69
N THR A 41 -6.14 6.05 11.74
CA THR A 41 -5.57 4.77 11.31
C THR A 41 -5.45 3.79 12.48
N SER A 42 -6.23 4.02 13.53
CA SER A 42 -6.31 3.13 14.70
C SER A 42 -6.91 1.78 14.26
N GLY A 43 -6.03 0.77 14.13
CA GLY A 43 -6.36 -0.60 13.71
C GLY A 43 -5.73 -1.05 12.39
N MET A 44 -4.97 -0.19 11.69
CA MET A 44 -4.27 -0.57 10.46
C MET A 44 -2.77 -0.76 10.72
N SER A 45 -2.22 -1.92 10.34
CA SER A 45 -0.79 -2.20 10.48
C SER A 45 0.01 -1.47 9.40
N VAL A 46 0.69 -0.37 9.77
CA VAL A 46 1.55 0.40 8.85
C VAL A 46 2.62 -0.48 8.22
N LYS A 47 3.14 -1.46 8.99
CA LYS A 47 4.14 -2.43 8.52
C LYS A 47 3.60 -3.30 7.37
N MET A 48 2.31 -3.64 7.39
CA MET A 48 1.67 -4.41 6.33
C MET A 48 1.65 -3.64 5.00
N VAL A 49 1.28 -2.36 5.05
CA VAL A 49 1.27 -1.48 3.86
C VAL A 49 2.67 -1.29 3.30
N LEU A 50 3.67 -1.14 4.18
CA LEU A 50 5.07 -1.08 3.77
C LEU A 50 5.52 -2.36 3.06
N MET A 51 5.07 -3.52 3.54
CA MET A 51 5.33 -4.80 2.89
C MET A 51 4.65 -4.91 1.52
N TRP A 52 3.42 -4.40 1.38
CA TRP A 52 2.71 -4.33 0.09
C TRP A 52 3.48 -3.46 -0.92
N LEU A 53 3.88 -2.26 -0.50
CA LEU A 53 4.68 -1.36 -1.33
C LEU A 53 5.99 -2.02 -1.80
N MET A 54 6.69 -2.73 -0.92
CA MET A 54 7.90 -3.48 -1.30
C MET A 54 7.61 -4.58 -2.33
N GLY A 55 6.47 -5.28 -2.18
CA GLY A 55 5.99 -6.27 -3.15
C GLY A 55 5.71 -5.67 -4.52
N ASP A 56 5.00 -4.54 -4.57
CA ASP A 56 4.65 -3.86 -5.82
C ASP A 56 5.87 -3.27 -6.54
N VAL A 57 6.85 -2.77 -5.78
CA VAL A 57 8.14 -2.35 -6.33
C VAL A 57 8.88 -3.56 -6.94
N GLY A 58 8.94 -4.68 -6.23
CA GLY A 58 9.53 -5.92 -6.75
C GLY A 58 8.84 -6.42 -8.03
N LYS A 59 7.51 -6.36 -8.07
CA LYS A 59 6.69 -6.71 -9.24
C LYS A 59 6.98 -5.79 -10.43
N THR A 60 7.11 -4.50 -10.18
CA THR A 60 7.45 -3.51 -11.21
C THR A 60 8.85 -3.77 -11.77
N ILE A 61 9.84 -4.05 -10.92
CA ILE A 61 11.19 -4.43 -11.35
C ILE A 61 11.15 -5.68 -12.23
N TYR A 62 10.37 -6.69 -11.84
CA TYR A 62 10.19 -7.90 -12.64
C TYR A 62 9.63 -7.60 -14.03
N PHE A 63 8.61 -6.73 -14.14
CA PHE A 63 8.07 -6.32 -15.43
C PHE A 63 9.09 -5.57 -16.29
N VAL A 64 9.91 -4.68 -15.69
CA VAL A 64 10.98 -3.92 -16.37
C VAL A 64 12.03 -4.87 -16.97
N VAL A 65 12.47 -5.85 -16.18
CA VAL A 65 13.46 -6.83 -16.63
C VAL A 65 12.90 -7.73 -17.74
N ARG A 66 11.62 -8.12 -17.64
CA ARG A 66 10.96 -8.98 -18.63
C ARG A 66 10.51 -8.26 -19.91
N GLN A 67 10.60 -6.92 -19.98
CA GLN A 67 10.11 -6.13 -21.12
C GLN A 67 8.65 -6.46 -21.46
N ASN A 68 7.81 -6.59 -20.42
CA ASN A 68 6.38 -6.88 -20.60
C ASN A 68 5.66 -5.71 -21.31
N PRO A 69 4.48 -5.95 -21.92
CA PRO A 69 3.77 -4.91 -22.64
C PRO A 69 3.39 -3.72 -21.74
N ALA A 70 3.29 -2.52 -22.35
CA ALA A 70 3.14 -1.22 -21.68
C ALA A 70 2.05 -1.18 -20.58
N GLN A 71 0.97 -1.93 -20.79
CA GLN A 71 -0.17 -2.06 -19.87
C GLN A 71 0.20 -2.49 -18.45
N PHE A 72 1.19 -3.39 -18.30
CA PHE A 72 1.63 -3.89 -17.00
C PHE A 72 2.36 -2.80 -16.20
N TYR A 73 3.16 -1.97 -16.86
CA TYR A 73 3.85 -0.86 -16.21
C TYR A 73 2.86 0.20 -15.70
N ILE A 74 1.90 0.58 -16.54
CA ILE A 74 0.91 1.60 -16.18
C ILE A 74 0.09 1.11 -14.98
N CYS A 75 -0.42 -0.12 -15.02
CA CYS A 75 -1.19 -0.69 -13.91
C CYS A 75 -0.37 -0.79 -12.61
N SER A 76 0.86 -1.32 -12.65
CA SER A 76 1.68 -1.42 -11.44
C SER A 76 2.11 -0.06 -10.89
N SER A 77 2.33 0.94 -11.75
CA SER A 77 2.61 2.31 -11.29
C SER A 77 1.42 2.93 -10.53
N LEU A 78 0.19 2.64 -10.97
CA LEU A 78 -1.03 3.07 -10.27
C LEU A 78 -1.18 2.36 -8.93
N GLN A 79 -0.85 1.07 -8.84
CA GLN A 79 -0.87 0.30 -7.58
C GLN A 79 0.10 0.91 -6.55
N ILE A 80 1.36 1.13 -6.94
CA ILE A 80 2.36 1.81 -6.09
C ILE A 80 1.87 3.19 -5.64
N THR A 81 1.22 3.93 -6.54
CA THR A 81 0.68 5.25 -6.22
C THR A 81 -0.41 5.16 -5.14
N ILE A 82 -1.32 4.19 -5.24
CA ILE A 82 -2.37 3.96 -4.21
C ILE A 82 -1.72 3.60 -2.86
N ASP A 83 -0.72 2.73 -2.86
CA ASP A 83 0.00 2.33 -1.65
C ASP A 83 0.70 3.52 -0.97
N ILE A 84 1.37 4.38 -1.75
CA ILE A 84 1.98 5.62 -1.25
C ILE A 84 0.92 6.55 -0.68
N LEU A 85 -0.24 6.70 -1.34
CA LEU A 85 -1.34 7.52 -0.82
C LEU A 85 -1.85 6.99 0.52
N ILE A 86 -2.02 5.68 0.67
CA ILE A 86 -2.41 5.05 1.93
C ILE A 86 -1.36 5.32 3.01
N LEU A 87 -0.08 5.14 2.69
CA LEU A 87 1.03 5.36 3.61
C LEU A 87 1.11 6.83 4.05
N LEU A 88 0.88 7.77 3.12
CA LEU A 88 0.84 9.20 3.38
C LEU A 88 -0.33 9.55 4.31
N GLN A 89 -1.53 9.02 4.06
CA GLN A 89 -2.68 9.19 4.95
C GLN A 89 -2.32 8.72 6.37
N VAL A 90 -1.73 7.53 6.49
CA VAL A 90 -1.33 6.96 7.78
C VAL A 90 -0.30 7.82 8.50
N TYR A 91 0.69 8.34 7.77
CA TYR A 91 1.71 9.22 8.33
C TYR A 91 1.12 10.54 8.87
N PHE A 92 0.22 11.18 8.11
CA PHE A 92 -0.45 12.41 8.55
C PHE A 92 -1.38 12.18 9.76
N TYR A 93 -2.19 11.13 9.76
CA TYR A 93 -3.06 10.81 10.90
C TYR A 93 -2.28 10.33 12.13
N GLY A 94 -1.12 9.70 11.94
CA GLY A 94 -0.22 9.30 13.02
C GLY A 94 0.40 10.49 13.75
N LYS A 95 0.80 11.54 13.02
CA LYS A 95 1.35 12.78 13.62
C LYS A 95 0.37 13.44 14.59
N GLN A 96 -0.93 13.44 14.29
CA GLN A 96 -1.95 14.00 15.18
C GLN A 96 -2.08 13.25 16.52
N LYS A 97 -1.66 11.98 16.58
CA LYS A 97 -1.73 11.17 17.80
C LYS A 97 -0.50 11.35 18.69
N ILE A 98 0.67 11.61 18.11
CA ILE A 98 1.93 11.82 18.85
C ILE A 98 1.95 13.20 19.53
N GLU A 99 1.32 14.21 18.94
CA GLU A 99 1.17 15.54 19.58
C GLU A 99 0.21 15.53 20.78
N ARG A 100 -0.52 14.43 20.98
CA ARG A 100 -1.34 14.18 22.17
C ARG A 100 -0.71 13.18 23.13
N ILE A 101 0.62 13.13 23.22
CA ILE A 101 1.24 12.77 24.50
C ILE A 101 1.32 14.07 25.29
N PRO A 102 0.30 14.42 26.10
CA PRO A 102 0.48 15.52 27.00
C PRO A 102 1.57 15.10 28.00
N THR A 103 2.58 15.93 28.16
CA THR A 103 3.53 15.92 29.28
C THR A 103 2.82 16.06 30.64
N SER A 104 1.49 16.03 30.69
CA SER A 104 0.67 16.07 31.91
C SER A 104 0.62 14.75 32.67
N ASP A 105 0.98 13.63 32.02
CA ASP A 105 1.02 12.31 32.68
C ASP A 105 2.42 11.99 33.25
N LEU A 106 3.40 12.87 33.04
CA LEU A 106 4.58 12.94 33.89
C LEU A 106 4.18 13.70 35.16
N ASP A 107 3.58 13.00 36.10
CA ASP A 107 3.46 13.50 37.47
C ASP A 107 4.89 13.65 38.04
N PRO A 108 5.37 14.88 38.35
CA PRO A 108 6.65 15.08 39.00
C PRO A 108 6.77 14.36 40.36
N SER A 109 5.66 13.85 40.91
CA SER A 109 5.63 13.12 42.18
C SER A 109 6.22 11.71 42.10
N GLU A 110 6.26 11.07 40.92
CA GLU A 110 6.78 9.70 40.77
C GLU A 110 8.33 9.66 40.81
N PHE A 111 8.98 10.79 40.52
CA PHE A 111 10.45 10.94 40.62
C PHE A 111 10.96 11.18 42.05
N SER A 112 10.07 11.35 43.05
CA SER A 112 10.45 11.63 44.44
C SER A 112 10.35 10.44 45.40
N LYS A 113 9.83 9.28 44.97
CA LYS A 113 9.83 8.10 45.85
C LYS A 113 11.25 7.55 45.97
N PRO A 114 11.82 7.49 47.19
CA PRO A 114 13.12 6.88 47.39
C PRO A 114 13.02 5.40 47.02
N THR A 115 13.98 4.97 46.21
CA THR A 115 14.26 3.58 45.91
C THR A 115 14.49 2.84 47.24
N VAL A 116 13.60 1.90 47.55
CA VAL A 116 13.83 0.88 48.58
C VAL A 116 14.55 -0.29 47.94
#